data_AF-A0A9P1GEJ2-F1
#
_entry.id   AF-A0A9P1GEJ2-F1
#
_cell.length_a   1.000
_cell.length_b   1.000
_cell.length_c   1.000
_cell.angle_alpha   90.00
_cell.angle_beta   90.00
_cell.angle_gamma   90.00
#
_symmetry.space_group_name_H-M   'P 1'
#
loop_
_entity.id
_entity.type
_entity.pdbx_description
1 polymer ?
#
loop_
_entity_poly.entity_id
_entity_poly.type
_entity_poly.pdbx_seq_one_letter_code
_entity_poly.pdbx_strand_id
1 'polypeptide(L)'
;MGFLEEATPMSWDESVKHHEALKANGIEQFLTILHANASRHDDEMLWGDEQEYALVEVGPGPDDVRLLLRADAALQELRTRSEGYKAENATSCALWSPEMGNHMVEGVTKPPYKSSLDELASVEESLAFRRKELLEVAASLGTERNWQGLVWTFANFPLLGTADGQAPAEPPFPKRSDGLGSRSRFVPDEVITPHPRFQAFVANIRHRKGAKTCALLPLAADASGSFAPKAAEVPSQSPWDLEDTHVCCASMESQSEVISKLDDLSKSLSASQAPRGLYLYGGVGTGKTMMLDLFHESLTSKGISCDRQHFHGFLKAVDTSYHKMRMAKRGQSNLLARCAEEYVQKHRVLAFDEAHVLNIGDALLIKAFLEPYFKAGGVVVATSNVAPDDLYASGVNRETFMPFIDTLRRRTVTGF
;
A
#
# COMPACT_ATOMS: atom_id res chain seq x y z
N MET A 1 -17.94 9.55 8.01
CA MET A 1 -17.47 10.24 6.80
C MET A 1 -18.68 10.87 6.13
N GLY A 2 -18.58 12.15 5.78
CA GLY A 2 -19.61 12.90 5.09
C GLY A 2 -18.97 13.67 3.93
N PHE A 3 -19.76 14.48 3.24
CA PHE A 3 -19.27 15.32 2.14
C PHE A 3 -18.00 16.07 2.54
N LEU A 4 -16.99 16.03 1.67
CA LEU A 4 -15.76 16.79 1.87
C LEU A 4 -16.09 18.29 1.77
N GLU A 5 -15.65 19.06 2.75
CA GLU A 5 -15.77 20.52 2.73
C GLU A 5 -14.78 21.10 1.71
N GLU A 6 -15.26 22.04 0.89
CA GLU A 6 -14.41 22.72 -0.09
C GLU A 6 -13.41 23.64 0.63
N ALA A 7 -12.12 23.35 0.43
CA ALA A 7 -11.02 24.17 0.89
C ALA A 7 -10.01 24.37 -0.23
N THR A 8 -9.22 25.44 -0.16
CA THR A 8 -8.12 25.69 -1.10
C THR A 8 -6.91 24.84 -0.70
N PRO A 9 -6.51 23.84 -1.50
CA PRO A 9 -5.35 23.01 -1.17
C PRO A 9 -4.04 23.79 -1.41
N MET A 10 -3.04 23.54 -0.57
CA MET A 10 -1.69 24.07 -0.77
C MET A 10 -0.95 23.27 -1.84
N SER A 11 -0.13 23.96 -2.65
CA SER A 11 0.88 23.31 -3.47
C SER A 11 1.95 22.63 -2.61
N TRP A 12 2.75 21.74 -3.19
CA TRP A 12 3.84 21.07 -2.47
C TRP A 12 4.83 22.05 -1.84
N ASP A 13 5.26 23.07 -2.60
CA ASP A 13 6.27 24.02 -2.13
C ASP A 13 5.76 24.88 -0.96
N GLU A 14 4.45 25.10 -0.89
CA GLU A 14 3.79 25.75 0.24
C GLU A 14 3.62 24.78 1.42
N SER A 15 3.13 23.56 1.17
CA SER A 15 2.81 22.59 2.22
C SER A 15 4.06 22.14 2.99
N VAL A 16 5.20 21.99 2.30
CA VAL A 16 6.48 21.57 2.90
C VAL A 16 6.92 22.48 4.03
N LYS A 17 6.64 23.79 3.93
CA LYS A 17 6.99 24.78 4.96
C LYS A 17 6.26 24.51 6.29
N HIS A 18 5.16 23.76 6.26
CA HIS A 18 4.32 23.49 7.41
C HIS A 18 4.45 22.04 7.92
N HIS A 19 5.24 21.16 7.28
CA HIS A 19 5.27 19.73 7.61
C HIS A 19 5.61 19.45 9.09
N GLU A 20 6.63 20.10 9.64
CA GLU A 20 7.03 19.87 11.03
C GLU A 20 5.98 20.39 12.02
N ALA A 21 5.37 21.55 11.74
CA ALA A 21 4.26 22.08 12.53
C ALA A 21 3.02 21.17 12.46
N LEU A 22 2.68 20.66 11.28
CA LEU A 22 1.56 19.72 11.08
C LEU A 22 1.78 18.41 11.84
N LYS A 23 3.00 17.86 11.82
CA LYS A 23 3.34 16.65 12.60
C LYS A 23 3.22 16.91 14.10
N ALA A 24 3.78 18.03 14.59
CA ALA A 24 3.71 18.38 16.00
C ALA A 24 2.26 18.56 16.47
N ASN A 25 1.47 19.32 15.72
CA ASN A 25 0.05 19.52 16.00
C ASN A 25 -0.75 18.20 15.92
N GLY A 26 -0.42 17.33 14.96
CA GLY A 26 -1.04 16.02 14.83
C GLY A 26 -0.75 15.10 16.02
N ILE A 27 0.48 15.14 16.56
CA ILE A 27 0.85 14.43 17.78
C ILE A 27 0.07 14.98 18.98
N GLU A 28 -0.02 16.31 19.11
CA GLU A 28 -0.79 16.95 20.18
C GLU A 28 -2.27 16.55 20.13
N GLN A 29 -2.89 16.66 18.95
CA GLN A 29 -4.28 16.22 18.73
C GLN A 29 -4.48 14.74 19.07
N PHE A 30 -3.56 13.87 18.64
CA PHE A 30 -3.59 12.46 18.97
C PHE A 30 -3.53 12.22 20.48
N LEU A 31 -2.60 12.87 21.19
CA LEU A 31 -2.49 12.76 22.64
C LEU A 31 -3.72 13.30 23.36
N THR A 32 -4.29 14.41 22.90
CA THR A 32 -5.54 14.97 23.44
C THR A 32 -6.70 13.99 23.26
N ILE A 33 -6.88 13.41 22.07
CA ILE A 33 -7.92 12.41 21.81
C ILE A 33 -7.69 11.18 22.68
N LEU A 34 -6.45 10.68 22.76
CA LEU A 34 -6.11 9.52 23.57
C LEU A 34 -6.44 9.77 25.05
N HIS A 35 -6.02 10.90 25.61
CA HIS A 35 -6.31 11.24 27.01
C HIS A 35 -7.80 11.45 27.27
N ALA A 36 -8.51 12.13 26.37
CA ALA A 36 -9.95 12.37 26.49
C ALA A 36 -10.76 11.05 26.45
N ASN A 37 -10.24 10.02 25.79
CA ASN A 37 -10.90 8.72 25.65
C ASN A 37 -10.24 7.61 26.48
N ALA A 38 -9.24 7.92 27.31
CA ALA A 38 -8.46 6.93 28.06
C ALA A 38 -9.30 6.12 29.06
N SER A 39 -10.42 6.69 29.53
CA SER A 39 -11.35 6.03 30.44
C SER A 39 -12.48 5.28 29.74
N ARG A 40 -12.50 5.21 28.41
CA ARG A 40 -13.52 4.43 27.68
C ARG A 40 -13.28 2.96 27.90
N HIS A 41 -14.31 2.27 28.34
CA HIS A 41 -14.37 0.83 28.51
C HIS A 41 -15.80 0.38 28.22
N ASP A 42 -15.98 -0.90 27.91
CA ASP A 42 -17.30 -1.52 27.69
C ASP A 42 -18.18 -0.84 26.63
N ASP A 43 -17.57 -0.24 25.61
CA ASP A 43 -18.29 0.31 24.46
C ASP A 43 -19.06 -0.81 23.72
N GLU A 44 -20.28 -0.52 23.27
CA GLU A 44 -21.04 -1.42 22.40
C GLU A 44 -20.22 -1.71 21.14
N MET A 45 -20.14 -2.99 20.72
CA MET A 45 -19.42 -3.36 19.50
C MET A 45 -20.22 -2.90 18.28
N LEU A 46 -19.86 -1.72 17.81
CA LEU A 46 -20.34 -1.13 16.56
C LEU A 46 -19.38 -1.48 15.43
N TRP A 47 -19.93 -1.81 14.27
CA TRP A 47 -19.17 -2.11 13.07
C TRP A 47 -19.95 -1.69 11.82
N GLY A 48 -19.29 -1.65 10.68
CA GLY A 48 -19.89 -1.25 9.41
C GLY A 48 -19.05 -1.73 8.26
N ASP A 49 -19.66 -1.78 7.08
CA ASP A 49 -18.96 -1.99 5.83
C ASP A 49 -18.84 -0.69 5.03
N GLU A 50 -17.82 -0.62 4.19
CA GLU A 50 -17.58 0.46 3.25
C GLU A 50 -17.42 -0.18 1.87
N GLN A 51 -18.27 0.23 0.92
CA GLN A 51 -18.27 -0.33 -0.43
C GLN A 51 -18.05 0.78 -1.45
N GLU A 52 -17.00 0.61 -2.26
CA GLU A 52 -16.74 1.43 -3.43
C GLU A 52 -17.47 0.88 -4.66
N TYR A 53 -18.03 1.78 -5.45
CA TYR A 53 -18.78 1.48 -6.66
C TYR A 53 -18.19 2.26 -7.83
N ALA A 54 -18.00 1.58 -8.96
CA ALA A 54 -17.64 2.18 -10.24
C ALA A 54 -18.91 2.43 -11.08
N LEU A 55 -19.10 3.66 -11.50
CA LEU A 55 -20.08 4.10 -12.47
C LEU A 55 -19.54 3.83 -13.87
N VAL A 56 -20.31 3.07 -14.64
CA VAL A 56 -20.00 2.77 -16.04
C VAL A 56 -21.20 3.09 -16.89
N GLU A 57 -21.00 3.24 -18.19
CA GLU A 57 -22.10 3.29 -19.13
C GLU A 57 -21.87 2.30 -20.27
N VAL A 58 -22.96 1.67 -20.69
CA VAL A 58 -22.96 0.68 -21.77
C VAL A 58 -23.76 1.21 -22.95
N GLY A 59 -23.23 1.04 -24.15
CA GLY A 59 -23.83 1.45 -25.40
C GLY A 59 -24.55 0.31 -26.13
N PRO A 60 -24.98 0.53 -27.37
CA PRO A 60 -25.73 -0.45 -28.16
C PRO A 60 -24.88 -1.60 -28.71
N GLY A 61 -23.56 -1.41 -28.84
CA GLY A 61 -22.61 -2.41 -29.32
C GLY A 61 -22.13 -3.38 -28.22
N PRO A 62 -21.67 -4.59 -28.59
CA PRO A 62 -21.17 -5.57 -27.61
C PRO A 62 -19.88 -5.12 -26.91
N ASP A 63 -19.13 -4.20 -27.51
CA ASP A 63 -17.87 -3.67 -26.98
C ASP A 63 -18.02 -2.24 -26.43
N ASP A 64 -19.24 -1.69 -26.45
CA ASP A 64 -19.50 -0.31 -26.02
C ASP A 64 -19.63 -0.26 -24.49
N VAL A 65 -18.48 -0.13 -23.82
CA VAL A 65 -18.44 0.07 -22.37
C VAL A 65 -17.34 1.04 -21.97
N ARG A 66 -17.69 2.06 -21.20
CA ARG A 66 -16.74 3.06 -20.70
C ARG A 66 -17.10 3.55 -19.30
N LEU A 67 -16.19 4.29 -18.70
CA LEU A 67 -16.41 4.93 -17.40
C LEU A 67 -17.44 6.06 -17.51
N LEU A 68 -18.39 6.11 -16.57
CA LEU A 68 -19.32 7.22 -16.44
C LEU A 68 -18.72 8.27 -15.48
N LEU A 69 -18.09 9.30 -16.04
CA LEU A 69 -17.38 10.36 -15.29
C LEU A 69 -18.34 11.42 -14.70
N ARG A 70 -19.31 10.96 -13.90
CA ARG A 70 -20.41 11.77 -13.32
C ARG A 70 -20.60 11.49 -11.82
N ALA A 71 -19.55 11.08 -11.11
CA ALA A 71 -19.64 10.80 -9.67
C ALA A 71 -20.09 12.03 -8.88
N ASP A 72 -19.66 13.23 -9.28
CA ASP A 72 -20.11 14.50 -8.70
C ASP A 72 -21.64 14.69 -8.79
N ALA A 73 -22.22 14.48 -9.97
CA ALA A 73 -23.65 14.57 -10.21
C ALA A 73 -24.42 13.47 -9.46
N ALA A 74 -23.87 12.24 -9.43
CA ALA A 74 -24.44 11.14 -8.68
C ALA A 74 -24.50 11.44 -7.17
N LEU A 75 -23.41 11.95 -6.61
CA LEU A 75 -23.32 12.33 -5.20
C LEU A 75 -24.28 13.48 -4.84
N GLN A 76 -24.49 14.43 -5.74
CA GLN A 76 -25.46 15.51 -5.52
C GLN A 76 -26.89 14.97 -5.40
N GLU A 77 -27.29 14.07 -6.30
CA GLU A 77 -28.61 13.43 -6.26
C GLU A 77 -28.76 12.53 -5.02
N LEU A 78 -27.76 11.71 -4.71
CA LEU A 78 -27.75 10.86 -3.52
C LEU A 78 -27.81 11.66 -2.23
N ARG A 79 -27.19 12.84 -2.19
CA ARG A 79 -27.31 13.77 -1.06
C ARG A 79 -28.76 14.17 -0.84
N THR A 80 -29.46 14.58 -1.90
CA THR A 80 -30.88 14.96 -1.81
C THR A 80 -31.74 13.77 -1.37
N ARG A 81 -31.48 12.56 -1.87
CA ARG A 81 -32.20 11.35 -1.41
C ARG A 81 -31.93 11.07 0.07
N SER A 82 -30.71 11.27 0.53
CA SER A 82 -30.30 11.02 1.92
C SER A 82 -30.96 11.92 2.95
N GLU A 83 -31.49 13.08 2.55
CA GLU A 83 -32.30 13.94 3.42
C GLU A 83 -33.62 13.28 3.85
N GLY A 84 -34.14 12.35 3.04
CA GLY A 84 -35.35 11.59 3.33
C GLY A 84 -35.14 10.31 4.13
N TYR A 85 -33.89 9.95 4.44
CA TYR A 85 -33.56 8.71 5.15
C TYR A 85 -34.06 8.73 6.59
N LYS A 86 -34.73 7.65 7.00
CA LYS A 86 -35.09 7.42 8.40
C LYS A 86 -33.99 6.60 9.04
N ALA A 87 -33.11 7.25 9.80
CA ALA A 87 -31.93 6.64 10.45
C ALA A 87 -32.26 5.64 11.58
N GLU A 88 -33.38 4.93 11.46
CA GLU A 88 -33.90 3.94 12.41
C GLU A 88 -33.41 2.52 12.07
N ASN A 89 -33.06 2.23 10.82
CA ASN A 89 -32.48 0.94 10.41
C ASN A 89 -31.37 1.08 9.35
N ALA A 90 -30.36 0.21 9.43
CA ALA A 90 -29.21 0.18 8.53
C ALA A 90 -29.54 -0.30 7.10
N THR A 91 -30.74 -0.86 6.88
CA THR A 91 -31.18 -1.43 5.59
C THR A 91 -31.83 -0.43 4.64
N SER A 92 -32.10 0.80 5.10
CA SER A 92 -32.74 1.85 4.28
C SER A 92 -32.01 3.18 4.26
N CYS A 93 -30.74 3.18 4.69
CA CYS A 93 -29.97 4.38 4.92
C CYS A 93 -28.51 4.17 4.54
N ALA A 94 -27.91 5.18 3.91
CA ALA A 94 -26.52 5.18 3.51
C ALA A 94 -25.86 6.54 3.74
N LEU A 95 -24.54 6.55 3.84
CA LEU A 95 -23.71 7.73 3.69
C LEU A 95 -22.90 7.57 2.41
N TRP A 96 -22.96 8.58 1.56
CA TRP A 96 -22.29 8.59 0.28
C TRP A 96 -21.15 9.60 0.28
N SER A 97 -19.97 9.18 -0.19
CA SER A 97 -18.76 9.98 -0.21
C SER A 97 -18.08 9.95 -1.60
N PRO A 98 -17.39 11.03 -1.99
CA PRO A 98 -16.57 11.03 -3.21
C PRO A 98 -15.31 10.19 -3.04
N GLU A 99 -14.93 9.52 -4.12
CA GLU A 99 -13.65 8.81 -4.25
C GLU A 99 -12.71 9.48 -5.26
N MET A 100 -11.46 8.99 -5.35
CA MET A 100 -10.44 9.53 -6.27
C MET A 100 -10.93 9.57 -7.72
N GLY A 101 -11.64 8.53 -8.16
CA GLY A 101 -12.21 8.46 -9.50
C GLY A 101 -13.48 9.32 -9.62
N ASN A 102 -13.58 10.14 -10.66
CA ASN A 102 -14.81 10.83 -11.05
C ASN A 102 -15.89 9.88 -11.59
N HIS A 103 -15.62 8.58 -11.57
CA HIS A 103 -16.57 7.49 -11.81
C HIS A 103 -16.80 6.66 -10.55
N MET A 104 -16.23 7.03 -9.40
CA MET A 104 -16.29 6.23 -8.19
C MET A 104 -17.13 6.91 -7.11
N VAL A 105 -17.90 6.10 -6.40
CA VAL A 105 -18.73 6.53 -5.27
C VAL A 105 -18.55 5.53 -4.14
N GLU A 106 -18.33 5.99 -2.93
CA GLU A 106 -18.27 5.14 -1.74
C GLU A 106 -19.58 5.22 -0.98
N GLY A 107 -20.13 4.06 -0.61
CA GLY A 107 -21.32 3.95 0.22
C GLY A 107 -21.04 3.23 1.53
N VAL A 108 -21.41 3.85 2.65
CA VAL A 108 -21.26 3.32 4.02
C VAL A 108 -22.62 3.18 4.68
N THR A 109 -22.81 2.16 5.50
CA THR A 109 -24.05 1.98 6.27
C THR A 109 -24.27 3.10 7.32
N LYS A 110 -25.53 3.45 7.60
CA LYS A 110 -25.90 4.36 8.70
C LYS A 110 -27.28 3.99 9.28
N PRO A 111 -27.44 3.80 10.59
CA PRO A 111 -26.40 3.75 11.63
C PRO A 111 -25.46 2.55 11.46
N PRO A 112 -24.31 2.51 12.17
CA PRO A 112 -23.46 1.32 12.20
C PRO A 112 -24.22 0.11 12.77
N TYR A 113 -23.85 -1.08 12.32
CA TYR A 113 -24.37 -2.35 12.83
C TYR A 113 -23.95 -2.57 14.28
N LYS A 114 -24.80 -3.30 15.01
CA LYS A 114 -24.51 -3.76 16.37
C LYS A 114 -24.04 -5.22 16.36
N SER A 115 -23.61 -5.70 17.52
CA SER A 115 -23.22 -7.10 17.73
C SER A 115 -24.43 -8.02 17.93
N SER A 116 -25.26 -8.18 16.90
CA SER A 116 -26.35 -9.16 16.87
C SER A 116 -26.36 -9.96 15.57
N LEU A 117 -26.94 -11.16 15.60
CA LEU A 117 -27.10 -11.99 14.39
C LEU A 117 -28.08 -11.37 13.39
N ASP A 118 -29.09 -10.65 13.89
CA ASP A 118 -30.07 -9.97 13.03
C ASP A 118 -29.40 -8.83 12.24
N GLU A 119 -28.51 -8.07 12.87
CA GLU A 119 -27.73 -7.01 12.22
C GLU A 119 -26.77 -7.60 11.18
N LEU A 120 -26.12 -8.72 11.50
CA LEU A 120 -25.26 -9.43 10.54
C LEU A 120 -26.05 -9.94 9.32
N ALA A 121 -27.27 -10.45 9.52
CA ALA A 121 -28.14 -10.88 8.44
C ALA A 121 -28.64 -9.70 7.57
N SER A 122 -28.67 -8.49 8.13
CA SER A 122 -29.15 -7.28 7.44
C SER A 122 -28.14 -6.64 6.47
N VAL A 123 -26.87 -7.07 6.52
CA VAL A 123 -25.79 -6.45 5.73
C VAL A 123 -26.04 -6.58 4.23
N GLU A 124 -26.46 -7.76 3.77
CA GLU A 124 -26.76 -7.97 2.35
C GLU A 124 -27.94 -7.11 1.88
N GLU A 125 -28.96 -6.93 2.72
CA GLU A 125 -30.10 -6.06 2.43
C GLU A 125 -29.67 -4.58 2.34
N SER A 126 -28.80 -4.14 3.25
CA SER A 126 -28.19 -2.79 3.22
C SER A 126 -27.33 -2.55 1.98
N LEU A 127 -26.54 -3.53 1.55
CA LEU A 127 -25.77 -3.48 0.30
C LEU A 127 -26.68 -3.46 -0.93
N ALA A 128 -27.73 -4.29 -0.94
CA ALA A 128 -28.71 -4.34 -2.01
C ALA A 128 -29.48 -3.01 -2.15
N PHE A 129 -29.85 -2.39 -1.03
CA PHE A 129 -30.45 -1.05 -1.00
C PHE A 129 -29.52 -0.01 -1.63
N ARG A 130 -28.27 0.09 -1.17
CA ARG A 130 -27.25 1.02 -1.71
C ARG A 130 -27.05 0.83 -3.21
N ARG A 131 -26.92 -0.43 -3.65
CA ARG A 131 -26.75 -0.76 -5.06
C ARG A 131 -27.97 -0.37 -5.90
N LYS A 132 -29.18 -0.65 -5.42
CA LYS A 132 -30.42 -0.29 -6.10
C LYS A 132 -30.54 1.22 -6.28
N GLU A 133 -30.31 1.97 -5.21
CA GLU A 133 -30.37 3.43 -5.24
C GLU A 133 -29.35 4.01 -6.23
N LEU A 134 -28.10 3.54 -6.17
CA LEU A 134 -27.06 4.02 -7.07
C LEU A 134 -27.33 3.62 -8.53
N LEU A 135 -27.95 2.47 -8.80
CA LEU A 135 -28.38 2.07 -10.14
C LEU A 135 -29.44 3.02 -10.72
N GLU A 136 -30.41 3.43 -9.91
CA GLU A 136 -31.43 4.41 -10.33
C GLU A 136 -30.81 5.77 -10.65
N VAL A 137 -29.83 6.20 -9.86
CA VAL A 137 -29.08 7.44 -10.10
C VAL A 137 -28.19 7.33 -11.33
N ALA A 138 -27.42 6.26 -11.48
CA ALA A 138 -26.55 6.05 -12.64
C ALA A 138 -27.36 6.00 -13.94
N ALA A 139 -28.52 5.34 -13.94
CA ALA A 139 -29.40 5.25 -15.10
C ALA A 139 -29.91 6.63 -15.58
N SER A 140 -30.06 7.61 -14.68
CA SER A 140 -30.50 8.97 -15.04
C SER A 140 -29.36 9.87 -15.56
N LEU A 141 -28.11 9.45 -15.37
CA LEU A 141 -26.90 10.23 -15.69
C LEU A 141 -26.21 9.80 -16.99
N GLY A 142 -26.79 8.88 -17.76
CA GLY A 142 -26.25 8.43 -19.05
C GLY A 142 -25.92 9.60 -19.98
N THR A 143 -24.73 9.59 -20.58
CA THR A 143 -24.20 10.77 -21.26
C THR A 143 -24.74 10.96 -22.68
N GLU A 144 -25.13 9.88 -23.34
CA GLU A 144 -25.54 9.85 -24.74
C GLU A 144 -26.88 9.15 -24.93
N ARG A 145 -27.58 9.48 -26.02
CA ARG A 145 -28.83 8.81 -26.40
C ARG A 145 -28.54 7.34 -26.70
N ASN A 146 -29.26 6.44 -26.03
CA ASN A 146 -29.10 4.97 -26.09
C ASN A 146 -27.90 4.41 -25.30
N TRP A 147 -27.22 5.22 -24.49
CA TRP A 147 -26.28 4.72 -23.48
C TRP A 147 -26.99 4.60 -22.13
N GLN A 148 -26.70 3.52 -21.40
CA GLN A 148 -27.29 3.25 -20.10
C GLN A 148 -26.21 3.30 -19.02
N GLY A 149 -26.38 4.19 -18.05
CA GLY A 149 -25.56 4.20 -16.84
C GLY A 149 -25.84 2.97 -15.97
N LEU A 150 -24.79 2.36 -15.46
CA LEU A 150 -24.77 1.17 -14.63
C LEU A 150 -23.76 1.31 -13.49
N VAL A 151 -23.83 0.36 -12.57
CA VAL A 151 -22.99 0.32 -11.36
C VAL A 151 -22.31 -1.03 -11.24
N TRP A 152 -20.99 -1.01 -11.13
CA TRP A 152 -20.13 -2.17 -10.92
C TRP A 152 -19.36 -2.07 -9.60
N THR A 153 -18.98 -3.22 -9.05
CA THR A 153 -18.19 -3.34 -7.80
C THR A 153 -16.90 -4.12 -8.10
N PHE A 154 -16.22 -3.78 -9.20
CA PHE A 154 -14.91 -4.33 -9.52
C PHE A 154 -13.80 -3.49 -8.90
N ALA A 155 -12.71 -4.14 -8.51
CA ALA A 155 -11.54 -3.44 -7.97
C ALA A 155 -10.85 -2.55 -9.02
N ASN A 156 -10.95 -2.87 -10.31
CA ASN A 156 -10.35 -2.10 -11.40
C ASN A 156 -11.22 -2.16 -12.65
N PHE A 157 -11.27 -1.06 -13.41
CA PHE A 157 -11.89 -1.03 -14.73
C PHE A 157 -10.91 -1.56 -15.80
N PRO A 158 -11.20 -2.68 -16.48
CA PRO A 158 -10.22 -3.38 -17.33
C PRO A 158 -9.66 -2.56 -18.49
N LEU A 159 -10.45 -1.60 -19.01
CA LEU A 159 -10.09 -0.78 -20.16
C LEU A 159 -9.58 0.61 -19.76
N LEU A 160 -9.29 0.86 -18.47
CA LEU A 160 -8.78 2.15 -18.02
C LEU A 160 -7.50 2.53 -18.76
N GLY A 161 -7.51 3.68 -19.41
CA GLY A 161 -6.35 4.17 -20.17
C GLY A 161 -6.23 3.64 -21.60
N THR A 162 -7.20 2.86 -22.10
CA THR A 162 -7.34 2.53 -23.53
C THR A 162 -8.26 3.52 -24.24
N ALA A 163 -8.26 3.59 -25.57
CA ALA A 163 -9.18 4.45 -26.31
C ALA A 163 -10.65 4.10 -26.03
N ASP A 164 -10.96 2.80 -25.94
CA ASP A 164 -12.33 2.29 -25.79
C ASP A 164 -12.87 2.44 -24.35
N GLY A 165 -11.99 2.42 -23.34
CA GLY A 165 -12.37 2.50 -21.93
C GLY A 165 -12.40 3.91 -21.34
N GLN A 166 -12.20 4.93 -22.16
CA GLN A 166 -12.16 6.33 -21.73
C GLN A 166 -13.40 7.10 -22.19
N ALA A 167 -13.90 7.97 -21.33
CA ALA A 167 -14.93 8.94 -21.67
C ALA A 167 -14.39 10.36 -21.43
N PRO A 168 -14.84 11.40 -22.16
CA PRO A 168 -15.30 11.45 -23.55
C PRO A 168 -14.23 12.01 -24.52
N ALA A 169 -12.97 12.18 -24.09
CA ALA A 169 -11.91 12.77 -24.90
C ALA A 169 -10.96 11.70 -25.44
N GLU A 170 -10.58 11.82 -26.72
CA GLU A 170 -9.50 11.01 -27.30
C GLU A 170 -8.13 11.65 -27.02
N PRO A 171 -7.07 10.86 -26.74
CA PRO A 171 -5.73 11.38 -26.52
C PRO A 171 -5.15 12.08 -27.78
N PRO A 172 -4.24 13.08 -27.61
CA PRO A 172 -3.58 13.48 -26.37
C PRO A 172 -4.43 14.43 -25.50
N PHE A 173 -4.46 14.17 -24.19
CA PHE A 173 -5.17 15.02 -23.24
C PHE A 173 -4.46 16.38 -23.07
N PRO A 174 -5.21 17.49 -23.01
CA PRO A 174 -4.63 18.80 -22.81
C PRO A 174 -3.88 18.85 -21.48
N LYS A 175 -2.64 19.34 -21.51
CA LYS A 175 -1.92 19.67 -20.27
C LYS A 175 -2.67 20.80 -19.58
N ARG A 176 -3.08 20.59 -18.34
CA ARG A 176 -3.68 21.66 -17.54
C ARG A 176 -2.64 22.78 -17.33
N SER A 177 -3.04 24.00 -17.66
CA SER A 177 -2.18 25.19 -17.54
C SER A 177 -1.90 25.60 -16.09
N ASP A 178 -2.71 25.13 -15.15
CA ASP A 178 -2.58 25.39 -13.72
C ASP A 178 -1.54 24.50 -13.02
N GLY A 179 -0.92 23.56 -13.75
CA GLY A 179 0.05 22.62 -13.20
C GLY A 179 -0.55 21.54 -12.30
N LEU A 180 -1.86 21.58 -12.04
CA LEU A 180 -2.60 20.53 -11.37
C LEU A 180 -2.82 19.34 -12.32
N GLY A 181 -3.12 18.17 -11.75
CA GLY A 181 -3.39 16.96 -12.53
C GLY A 181 -2.22 15.99 -12.68
N SER A 182 -2.52 14.86 -13.33
CA SER A 182 -1.69 13.66 -13.38
C SER A 182 -0.52 13.76 -14.35
N ARG A 183 -0.68 14.52 -15.45
CA ARG A 183 0.19 14.47 -16.62
C ARG A 183 0.36 13.05 -17.18
N SER A 184 -0.67 12.20 -16.99
CA SER A 184 -0.66 10.83 -17.48
C SER A 184 -0.70 10.80 -19.01
N ARG A 185 -0.05 9.78 -19.58
CA ARG A 185 -0.09 9.53 -21.04
C ARG A 185 -1.40 8.86 -21.46
N PHE A 186 -1.99 8.10 -20.54
CA PHE A 186 -3.07 7.17 -20.84
C PHE A 186 -4.38 7.60 -20.22
N VAL A 187 -4.36 8.25 -19.07
CA VAL A 187 -5.57 8.55 -18.29
C VAL A 187 -5.81 10.07 -18.27
N PRO A 188 -6.96 10.56 -18.75
CA PRO A 188 -7.31 11.98 -18.67
C PRO A 188 -7.48 12.43 -17.22
N ASP A 189 -7.24 13.71 -16.95
CA ASP A 189 -7.43 14.27 -15.60
C ASP A 189 -8.92 14.34 -15.21
N GLU A 190 -9.83 14.26 -16.19
CA GLU A 190 -11.28 14.16 -16.03
C GLU A 190 -11.71 12.87 -15.31
N VAL A 191 -10.86 11.82 -15.34
CA VAL A 191 -11.06 10.59 -14.57
C VAL A 191 -10.85 10.83 -13.09
N ILE A 192 -10.11 11.86 -12.70
CA ILE A 192 -9.93 12.26 -11.30
C ILE A 192 -11.11 13.16 -10.93
N THR A 193 -11.70 12.93 -9.77
CA THR A 193 -12.79 13.76 -9.25
C THR A 193 -12.43 15.26 -9.28
N PRO A 194 -13.38 16.15 -9.61
CA PRO A 194 -13.13 17.60 -9.65
C PRO A 194 -12.84 18.20 -8.28
N HIS A 195 -13.10 17.46 -7.18
CA HIS A 195 -12.88 17.98 -5.84
C HIS A 195 -11.38 18.34 -5.60
N PRO A 196 -11.06 19.59 -5.16
CA PRO A 196 -9.69 20.11 -5.15
C PRO A 196 -8.66 19.25 -4.41
N ARG A 197 -9.07 18.57 -3.33
CA ARG A 197 -8.24 17.63 -2.56
C ARG A 197 -7.52 16.62 -3.45
N PHE A 198 -8.23 15.99 -4.38
CA PHE A 198 -7.71 14.87 -5.15
C PHE A 198 -6.78 15.34 -6.27
N GLN A 199 -7.15 16.43 -6.94
CA GLN A 199 -6.30 17.09 -7.93
C GLN A 199 -4.96 17.56 -7.33
N ALA A 200 -5.01 18.19 -6.16
CA ALA A 200 -3.82 18.62 -5.43
C ALA A 200 -2.99 17.44 -4.91
N PHE A 201 -3.63 16.37 -4.45
CA PHE A 201 -2.95 15.15 -4.01
C PHE A 201 -2.09 14.54 -5.14
N VAL A 202 -2.69 14.36 -6.32
CA VAL A 202 -1.99 13.82 -7.50
C VAL A 202 -0.83 14.73 -7.93
N ALA A 203 -1.07 16.04 -7.99
CA ALA A 203 -0.04 17.01 -8.35
C ALA A 203 1.11 17.04 -7.34
N ASN A 204 0.81 17.07 -6.04
CA ASN A 204 1.81 17.16 -4.97
C ASN A 204 2.66 15.90 -4.87
N ILE A 205 2.09 14.69 -5.08
CA ILE A 205 2.87 13.46 -5.13
C ILE A 205 3.86 13.48 -6.30
N ARG A 206 3.40 13.87 -7.48
CA ARG A 206 4.24 13.97 -8.68
C ARG A 206 5.36 14.98 -8.47
N HIS A 207 5.05 16.15 -7.92
CA HIS A 207 6.02 17.22 -7.66
C HIS A 207 7.04 16.81 -6.60
N ARG A 208 6.60 16.27 -5.46
CA ARG A 208 7.48 15.70 -4.42
C ARG A 208 8.45 14.68 -4.98
N LYS A 209 7.98 13.81 -5.88
CA LYS A 209 8.79 12.75 -6.51
C LYS A 209 9.76 13.29 -7.56
N GLY A 210 9.52 14.49 -8.10
CA GLY A 210 10.20 14.99 -9.30
C GLY A 210 9.91 14.16 -10.56
N ALA A 211 8.90 13.28 -10.52
CA ALA A 211 8.56 12.34 -11.59
C ALA A 211 7.13 11.82 -11.47
N LYS A 212 6.58 11.27 -12.56
CA LYS A 212 5.30 10.55 -12.55
C LYS A 212 5.40 9.29 -11.69
N THR A 213 4.29 8.91 -11.06
CA THR A 213 4.20 7.59 -10.42
C THR A 213 4.26 6.50 -11.50
N CYS A 214 5.02 5.44 -11.23
CA CYS A 214 5.19 4.31 -12.12
C CYS A 214 4.78 3.03 -11.38
N ALA A 215 3.90 2.25 -11.99
CA ALA A 215 3.51 0.92 -11.55
C ALA A 215 3.71 -0.03 -12.74
N LEU A 216 4.59 -1.02 -12.59
CA LEU A 216 4.87 -2.03 -13.61
C LEU A 216 4.13 -3.31 -13.21
N LEU A 217 3.18 -3.72 -14.04
CA LEU A 217 2.42 -4.96 -13.84
C LEU A 217 2.95 -6.05 -14.79
N PRO A 218 3.27 -7.26 -14.28
CA PRO A 218 3.65 -8.36 -15.16
C PRO A 218 2.45 -8.75 -16.02
N LEU A 219 2.67 -8.87 -17.33
CA LEU A 219 1.63 -9.29 -18.26
C LEU A 219 1.53 -10.82 -18.26
N ALA A 220 0.30 -11.33 -18.26
CA ALA A 220 0.06 -12.76 -18.39
C ALA A 220 0.47 -13.23 -19.79
N ALA A 221 1.27 -14.29 -19.86
CA ALA A 221 1.57 -14.93 -21.14
C ALA A 221 0.29 -15.60 -21.67
N ASP A 222 0.00 -15.39 -22.95
CA ASP A 222 -1.08 -16.09 -23.62
C ASP A 222 -0.66 -17.52 -24.00
N ALA A 223 -1.63 -18.37 -24.36
CA ALA A 223 -1.36 -19.77 -24.73
C ALA A 223 -0.44 -19.92 -25.96
N SER A 224 -0.30 -18.86 -26.77
CA SER A 224 0.59 -18.83 -27.92
C SER A 224 2.06 -18.54 -27.56
N GLY A 225 2.33 -18.10 -26.32
CA GLY A 225 3.66 -17.66 -25.88
C GLY A 225 4.20 -16.47 -26.68
N SER A 226 3.38 -15.86 -27.54
CA SER A 226 3.80 -14.80 -28.47
C SER A 226 3.76 -13.42 -27.81
N PHE A 227 2.99 -13.28 -26.73
CA PHE A 227 3.05 -12.12 -25.85
C PHE A 227 4.09 -12.33 -24.74
N ALA A 228 5.32 -12.68 -25.12
CA ALA A 228 6.43 -12.24 -24.30
C ALA A 228 6.35 -10.71 -24.30
N PRO A 229 6.37 -10.01 -23.15
CA PRO A 229 6.77 -8.61 -23.21
C PRO A 229 8.08 -8.67 -24.00
N LYS A 230 8.11 -8.09 -25.21
CA LYS A 230 9.41 -7.62 -25.70
C LYS A 230 9.96 -6.91 -24.48
N ALA A 231 11.19 -7.22 -24.10
CA ALA A 231 11.96 -6.29 -23.29
C ALA A 231 12.05 -5.00 -24.11
N ALA A 232 10.92 -4.30 -24.24
CA ALA A 232 10.78 -3.01 -24.81
C ALA A 232 11.54 -2.22 -23.78
N GLU A 233 12.76 -1.87 -24.14
CA GLU A 233 13.06 -0.46 -24.30
C GLU A 233 12.13 0.35 -23.40
N VAL A 234 12.35 0.26 -22.08
CA VAL A 234 11.96 1.35 -21.20
C VAL A 234 12.63 2.52 -21.89
N PRO A 235 11.89 3.46 -22.50
CA PRO A 235 12.52 4.53 -23.22
C PRO A 235 13.48 5.15 -22.23
N SER A 236 14.79 5.08 -22.51
CA SER A 236 15.80 5.66 -21.61
C SER A 236 15.45 7.11 -21.31
N GLN A 237 14.71 7.74 -22.23
CA GLN A 237 13.98 8.98 -22.09
C GLN A 237 12.67 8.85 -22.89
N SER A 238 11.52 9.13 -22.27
CA SER A 238 10.32 9.46 -23.03
C SER A 238 10.54 10.86 -23.64
N PRO A 239 10.22 11.12 -24.92
CA PRO A 239 10.44 12.42 -25.59
C PRO A 239 9.70 13.62 -24.97
N TRP A 240 9.00 13.42 -23.85
CA TRP A 240 8.34 14.46 -23.06
C TRP A 240 8.99 14.66 -21.67
N ASP A 241 10.16 14.05 -21.44
CA ASP A 241 10.94 14.10 -20.18
C ASP A 241 11.99 15.23 -20.13
N LEU A 242 11.89 16.25 -21.00
CA LEU A 242 12.83 17.38 -21.02
C LEU A 242 12.11 18.69 -20.75
N GLU A 243 11.81 18.91 -19.47
CA GLU A 243 11.92 20.16 -18.71
C GLU A 243 11.49 19.76 -17.28
N ASP A 244 12.40 19.90 -16.31
CA ASP A 244 12.37 19.34 -14.93
C ASP A 244 13.03 17.96 -14.76
N THR A 245 14.20 17.76 -15.37
CA THR A 245 15.13 16.69 -14.99
C THR A 245 15.74 16.95 -13.61
N HIS A 246 15.09 16.43 -12.58
CA HIS A 246 15.76 15.66 -11.55
C HIS A 246 14.92 14.40 -11.28
N VAL A 247 14.82 13.54 -12.29
CA VAL A 247 14.53 12.14 -12.01
C VAL A 247 15.68 11.63 -11.17
N CYS A 248 15.40 11.34 -9.91
CA CYS A 248 16.30 10.65 -9.00
C CYS A 248 16.43 9.19 -9.45
N CYS A 249 16.90 8.95 -10.67
CA CYS A 249 17.52 7.69 -11.06
C CYS A 249 18.96 7.72 -10.53
N ALA A 250 19.10 7.74 -9.21
CA ALA A 250 20.28 7.13 -8.61
C ALA A 250 20.24 5.66 -9.05
N SER A 251 21.14 5.29 -9.97
CA SER A 251 21.44 3.92 -10.45
C SER A 251 20.56 2.83 -9.80
N MET A 252 19.35 2.67 -10.33
CA MET A 252 18.36 1.76 -9.78
C MET A 252 18.68 0.38 -10.34
N GLU A 253 19.30 -0.45 -9.51
CA GLU A 253 19.87 -1.77 -9.83
C GLU A 253 18.78 -2.78 -10.26
N SER A 254 18.65 -3.07 -11.56
CA SER A 254 17.56 -3.84 -12.21
C SER A 254 17.09 -5.10 -11.47
N GLN A 255 15.83 -5.52 -11.66
CA GLN A 255 15.28 -6.72 -10.98
C GLN A 255 16.10 -7.97 -11.33
N SER A 256 16.66 -8.03 -12.55
CA SER A 256 17.61 -9.06 -12.97
C SER A 256 18.88 -9.11 -12.12
N GLU A 257 19.44 -7.97 -11.74
CA GLU A 257 20.63 -7.91 -10.88
C GLU A 257 20.32 -8.40 -9.46
N VAL A 258 19.16 -8.01 -8.91
CA VAL A 258 18.70 -8.50 -7.61
C VAL A 258 18.46 -10.01 -7.62
N ILE A 259 17.81 -10.53 -8.67
CA ILE A 259 17.61 -11.97 -8.84
C ILE A 259 18.95 -12.71 -8.94
N SER A 260 19.92 -12.16 -9.67
CA SER A 260 21.28 -12.73 -9.73
C SER A 260 21.93 -12.79 -8.34
N LYS A 261 21.82 -11.73 -7.54
CA LYS A 261 22.34 -11.72 -6.16
C LYS A 261 21.66 -12.76 -5.27
N LEU A 262 20.35 -12.96 -5.41
CA LEU A 262 19.60 -13.98 -4.66
C LEU A 262 20.03 -15.40 -5.08
N ASP A 263 20.27 -15.65 -6.36
CA ASP A 263 20.77 -16.94 -6.85
C ASP A 263 22.21 -17.21 -6.38
N ASP A 264 23.09 -16.21 -6.45
CA ASP A 264 24.46 -16.29 -5.95
C ASP A 264 24.48 -16.54 -4.43
N LEU A 265 23.60 -15.86 -3.67
CA LEU A 265 23.41 -16.13 -2.26
C LEU A 265 22.95 -17.56 -2.03
N SER A 266 21.95 -18.04 -2.78
CA SER A 266 21.43 -19.40 -2.69
C SER A 266 22.52 -20.46 -2.92
N LYS A 267 23.42 -20.23 -3.89
CA LYS A 267 24.58 -21.10 -4.17
C LYS A 267 25.63 -21.05 -3.06
N SER A 268 25.94 -19.85 -2.55
CA SER A 268 26.96 -19.65 -1.52
C SER A 268 26.55 -20.16 -0.13
N LEU A 269 25.25 -20.38 0.12
CA LEU A 269 24.77 -20.97 1.37
C LEU A 269 25.26 -22.41 1.60
N SER A 270 25.75 -23.11 0.58
CA SER A 270 26.39 -24.43 0.73
C SER A 270 27.88 -24.34 1.10
N ALA A 271 28.48 -23.15 1.12
CA ALA A 271 29.89 -22.96 1.43
C ALA A 271 30.20 -23.05 2.94
N SER A 272 31.48 -23.30 3.26
CA SER A 272 31.98 -23.43 4.64
C SER A 272 31.96 -22.10 5.42
N GLN A 273 31.98 -20.95 4.74
CA GLN A 273 31.91 -19.64 5.36
C GLN A 273 30.52 -19.05 5.11
N ALA A 274 29.91 -18.48 6.16
CA ALA A 274 28.59 -17.87 6.04
C ALA A 274 28.64 -16.66 5.08
N PRO A 275 27.88 -16.68 3.97
CA PRO A 275 27.85 -15.57 3.03
C PRO A 275 27.17 -14.34 3.65
N ARG A 276 27.36 -13.18 3.01
CA ARG A 276 26.55 -12.00 3.33
C ARG A 276 25.13 -12.23 2.83
N GLY A 277 24.15 -11.89 3.64
CA GLY A 277 22.75 -11.91 3.26
C GLY A 277 22.38 -10.74 2.33
N LEU A 278 21.09 -10.48 2.17
CA LEU A 278 20.59 -9.44 1.26
C LEU A 278 19.54 -8.57 1.93
N TYR A 279 19.65 -7.25 1.78
CA TYR A 279 18.66 -6.29 2.27
C TYR A 279 18.10 -5.52 1.08
N LEU A 280 16.84 -5.80 0.74
CA LEU A 280 16.10 -5.23 -0.38
C LEU A 280 15.25 -4.06 0.10
N TYR A 281 15.47 -2.84 -0.39
CA TYR A 281 14.77 -1.67 0.13
C TYR A 281 14.29 -0.67 -0.93
N GLY A 282 12.99 -0.59 -1.16
CA GLY A 282 12.47 0.28 -2.21
C GLY A 282 11.03 0.67 -2.00
N GLY A 283 10.48 1.45 -2.92
CA GLY A 283 9.08 1.87 -2.87
C GLY A 283 8.09 0.69 -2.85
N VAL A 284 6.85 0.98 -2.47
CA VAL A 284 5.74 0.01 -2.54
C VAL A 284 5.55 -0.46 -3.99
N GLY A 285 5.24 -1.75 -4.19
CA GLY A 285 4.96 -2.30 -5.52
C GLY A 285 6.19 -2.66 -6.37
N THR A 286 7.41 -2.62 -5.82
CA THR A 286 8.64 -2.99 -6.57
C THR A 286 8.92 -4.50 -6.65
N GLY A 287 8.05 -5.34 -6.10
CA GLY A 287 8.15 -6.80 -6.15
C GLY A 287 9.04 -7.46 -5.08
N LYS A 288 9.48 -6.71 -4.04
CA LYS A 288 10.39 -7.21 -2.99
C LYS A 288 9.87 -8.48 -2.29
N THR A 289 8.60 -8.47 -1.87
CA THR A 289 7.96 -9.60 -1.20
C THR A 289 7.92 -10.84 -2.10
N MET A 290 7.54 -10.68 -3.37
CA MET A 290 7.56 -11.76 -4.35
C MET A 290 8.97 -12.34 -4.55
N MET A 291 10.00 -11.51 -4.60
CA MET A 291 11.39 -11.98 -4.70
C MET A 291 11.83 -12.75 -3.46
N LEU A 292 11.41 -12.31 -2.27
CA LEU A 292 11.67 -13.01 -1.01
C LEU A 292 10.99 -14.38 -0.97
N ASP A 293 9.74 -14.45 -1.46
CA ASP A 293 8.95 -15.69 -1.52
C ASP A 293 9.60 -16.71 -2.48
N LEU A 294 9.95 -16.27 -3.70
CA LEU A 294 10.66 -17.12 -4.67
C LEU A 294 12.01 -17.62 -4.14
N PHE A 295 12.75 -16.77 -3.42
CA PHE A 295 14.00 -17.17 -2.78
C PHE A 295 13.77 -18.23 -1.69
N HIS A 296 12.75 -18.06 -0.85
CA HIS A 296 12.39 -19.03 0.20
C HIS A 296 12.00 -20.40 -0.39
N GLU A 297 11.19 -20.42 -1.44
CA GLU A 297 10.83 -21.63 -2.17
C GLU A 297 12.07 -22.32 -2.77
N SER A 298 12.98 -21.54 -3.36
CA SER A 298 14.25 -22.04 -3.89
C SER A 298 15.11 -22.71 -2.81
N LEU A 299 15.23 -22.11 -1.63
CA LEU A 299 15.97 -22.70 -0.51
C LEU A 299 15.34 -24.00 -0.02
N THR A 300 14.02 -24.04 0.07
CA THR A 300 13.26 -25.22 0.46
C THR A 300 13.51 -26.38 -0.52
N SER A 301 13.52 -26.10 -1.83
CA SER A 301 13.84 -27.10 -2.86
C SER A 301 15.27 -27.66 -2.74
N LYS A 302 16.21 -26.88 -2.18
CA LYS A 302 17.61 -27.27 -1.92
C LYS A 302 17.80 -27.90 -0.53
N GLY A 303 16.74 -28.06 0.27
CA GLY A 303 16.81 -28.59 1.64
C GLY A 303 17.50 -27.66 2.64
N ILE A 304 17.60 -26.36 2.34
CA ILE A 304 18.20 -25.36 3.24
C ILE A 304 17.09 -24.80 4.13
N SER A 305 17.25 -24.90 5.45
CA SER A 305 16.24 -24.41 6.38
C SER A 305 16.19 -22.88 6.43
N CYS A 306 15.04 -22.33 6.06
CA CYS A 306 14.77 -20.90 6.06
C CYS A 306 13.46 -20.61 6.81
N ASP A 307 13.52 -19.72 7.80
CA ASP A 307 12.34 -19.19 8.48
C ASP A 307 11.92 -17.89 7.79
N ARG A 308 10.79 -17.93 7.06
CA ARG A 308 10.22 -16.78 6.36
C ARG A 308 9.00 -16.28 7.12
N GLN A 309 9.05 -15.03 7.55
CA GLN A 309 7.94 -14.39 8.25
C GLN A 309 8.02 -12.87 8.20
N HIS A 310 6.90 -12.21 8.50
CA HIS A 310 6.86 -10.77 8.68
C HIS A 310 7.71 -10.36 9.90
N PHE A 311 8.48 -9.27 9.80
CA PHE A 311 9.49 -8.88 10.79
C PHE A 311 8.93 -8.75 12.23
N HIS A 312 7.75 -8.14 12.40
CA HIS A 312 7.12 -8.04 13.72
C HIS A 312 6.62 -9.37 14.28
N GLY A 313 6.24 -10.31 13.39
CA GLY A 313 5.92 -11.69 13.79
C GLY A 313 7.15 -12.38 14.40
N PHE A 314 8.31 -12.16 13.79
CA PHE A 314 9.59 -12.69 14.27
C PHE A 314 9.96 -12.12 15.64
N LEU A 315 9.86 -10.79 15.83
CA LEU A 315 10.14 -10.15 17.11
C LEU A 315 9.30 -10.77 18.24
N LYS A 316 8.00 -10.99 17.99
CA LYS A 316 7.09 -11.64 18.94
C LYS A 316 7.49 -13.10 19.23
N ALA A 317 7.95 -13.83 18.21
CA ALA A 317 8.42 -15.21 18.36
C ALA A 317 9.72 -15.29 19.19
N VAL A 318 10.65 -14.35 18.99
CA VAL A 318 11.88 -14.22 19.78
C VAL A 318 11.56 -13.87 21.22
N ASP A 319 10.70 -12.86 21.45
CA ASP A 319 10.29 -12.45 22.79
C ASP A 319 9.64 -13.60 23.57
N THR A 320 8.71 -14.32 22.92
CA THR A 320 8.08 -15.52 23.48
C THR A 320 9.10 -16.60 23.84
N SER A 321 10.08 -16.84 22.96
CA SER A 321 11.15 -17.83 23.17
C SER A 321 12.06 -17.43 24.32
N TYR A 322 12.43 -16.15 24.41
CA TYR A 322 13.20 -15.58 25.48
C TYR A 322 12.49 -15.71 26.83
N HIS A 323 11.20 -15.37 26.89
CA HIS A 323 10.38 -15.51 28.10
C HIS A 323 10.32 -16.96 28.59
N LYS A 324 10.09 -17.92 27.69
CA LYS A 324 10.11 -19.35 28.02
C LYS A 324 11.47 -19.78 28.57
N MET A 325 12.56 -19.38 27.92
CA MET A 325 13.91 -19.73 28.36
C MET A 325 14.27 -19.10 29.71
N ARG A 326 13.84 -17.86 29.95
CA ARG A 326 14.01 -17.15 31.22
C ARG A 326 13.27 -17.81 32.37
N MET A 327 12.07 -18.35 32.13
CA MET A 327 11.32 -19.10 33.15
C MET A 327 11.98 -20.44 33.48
N ALA A 328 12.51 -21.15 32.47
CA ALA A 328 13.15 -22.45 32.65
C ALA A 328 14.56 -22.36 33.25
N LYS A 329 15.33 -21.32 32.90
CA LYS A 329 16.76 -21.16 33.26
C LYS A 329 16.98 -19.89 34.09
N ARG A 330 16.26 -19.78 35.21
CA ARG A 330 16.34 -18.63 36.13
C ARG A 330 17.80 -18.37 36.57
N GLY A 331 18.24 -17.12 36.47
CA GLY A 331 19.58 -16.68 36.93
C GLY A 331 20.71 -16.79 35.89
N GLN A 332 20.44 -17.28 34.68
CA GLN A 332 21.44 -17.31 33.61
C GLN A 332 21.42 -16.00 32.80
N SER A 333 22.62 -15.48 32.50
CA SER A 333 22.81 -14.32 31.62
C SER A 333 22.84 -14.74 30.14
N ASN A 334 22.71 -13.77 29.23
CA ASN A 334 22.84 -13.94 27.77
C ASN A 334 21.85 -14.93 27.13
N LEU A 335 20.63 -15.03 27.67
CA LEU A 335 19.61 -15.95 27.16
C LEU A 335 19.25 -15.68 25.69
N LEU A 336 19.18 -14.42 25.25
CA LEU A 336 18.91 -14.09 23.85
C LEU A 336 19.98 -14.60 22.88
N ALA A 337 21.26 -14.57 23.29
CA ALA A 337 22.34 -15.12 22.48
C ALA A 337 22.21 -16.64 22.32
N ARG A 338 21.80 -17.34 23.37
CA ARG A 338 21.51 -18.78 23.29
C ARG A 338 20.27 -19.08 22.45
N CYS A 339 19.22 -18.27 22.56
CA CYS A 339 18.07 -18.38 21.66
C CYS A 339 18.50 -18.25 20.20
N ALA A 340 19.39 -17.31 19.89
CA ALA A 340 19.92 -17.12 18.54
C ALA A 340 20.77 -18.31 18.06
N GLU A 341 21.64 -18.87 18.91
CA GLU A 341 22.42 -20.07 18.61
C GLU A 341 21.52 -21.30 18.34
N GLU A 342 20.49 -21.50 19.16
CA GLU A 342 19.47 -22.54 18.94
C GLU A 342 18.66 -22.29 17.66
N TYR A 343 18.41 -21.03 17.31
CA TYR A 343 17.71 -20.67 16.08
C TYR A 343 18.53 -20.98 14.84
N VAL A 344 19.85 -20.69 14.82
CA VAL A 344 20.71 -21.01 13.66
C VAL A 344 20.72 -22.51 13.36
N GLN A 345 20.66 -23.36 14.39
CA GLN A 345 20.61 -24.81 14.21
C GLN A 345 19.32 -25.28 13.53
N LYS A 346 18.20 -24.56 13.73
CA LYS A 346 16.91 -24.86 13.12
C LYS A 346 16.76 -24.19 11.76
N HIS A 347 17.15 -22.94 11.66
CA HIS A 347 16.95 -22.06 10.52
C HIS A 347 18.28 -21.35 10.22
N ARG A 348 19.00 -21.87 9.22
CA ARG A 348 20.26 -21.27 8.75
C ARG A 348 20.04 -19.89 8.14
N VAL A 349 18.84 -19.67 7.58
CA VAL A 349 18.45 -18.40 6.97
C VAL A 349 17.19 -17.84 7.66
N LEU A 350 17.20 -16.56 7.97
CA LEU A 350 16.00 -15.80 8.33
C LEU A 350 15.62 -14.90 7.16
N ALA A 351 14.38 -15.01 6.69
CA ALA A 351 13.81 -14.21 5.62
C ALA A 351 12.73 -13.30 6.21
N PHE A 352 13.04 -12.02 6.39
CA PHE A 352 12.13 -11.03 6.95
C PHE A 352 11.40 -10.26 5.86
N ASP A 353 10.08 -10.34 5.89
CA ASP A 353 9.24 -9.47 5.08
C ASP A 353 8.90 -8.19 5.84
N GLU A 354 8.90 -7.05 5.15
CA GLU A 354 8.57 -5.72 5.66
C GLU A 354 9.29 -5.32 6.95
N ALA A 355 10.63 -5.39 6.96
CA ALA A 355 11.45 -4.98 8.07
C ALA A 355 11.34 -3.47 8.34
N HIS A 356 10.76 -3.11 9.48
CA HIS A 356 10.72 -1.75 10.02
C HIS A 356 10.73 -1.82 11.55
N VAL A 357 11.40 -0.86 12.22
CA VAL A 357 11.49 -0.82 13.69
C VAL A 357 10.82 0.45 14.18
N LEU A 358 9.80 0.31 15.04
CA LEU A 358 8.99 1.44 15.52
C LEU A 358 9.35 1.91 16.93
N ASN A 359 9.82 1.01 17.80
CA ASN A 359 10.10 1.32 19.20
C ASN A 359 11.50 0.82 19.64
N ILE A 360 11.97 1.35 20.77
CA ILE A 360 13.32 1.05 21.30
C ILE A 360 13.42 -0.38 21.85
N GLY A 361 12.32 -0.96 22.34
CA GLY A 361 12.30 -2.34 22.85
C GLY A 361 12.64 -3.34 21.75
N ASP A 362 11.96 -3.22 20.61
CA ASP A 362 12.20 -4.03 19.41
C ASP A 362 13.61 -3.84 18.86
N ALA A 363 14.10 -2.59 18.86
CA ALA A 363 15.47 -2.27 18.44
C ALA A 363 16.52 -2.97 19.33
N LEU A 364 16.32 -2.98 20.65
CA LEU A 364 17.24 -3.65 21.56
C LEU A 364 17.13 -5.18 21.47
N LEU A 365 15.92 -5.70 21.31
CA LEU A 365 15.65 -7.13 21.15
C LEU A 365 16.32 -7.68 19.88
N ILE A 366 16.09 -7.03 18.74
CA ILE A 366 16.64 -7.48 17.45
C ILE A 366 18.16 -7.41 17.45
N LYS A 367 18.74 -6.34 18.02
CA LYS A 367 20.19 -6.21 18.18
C LYS A 367 20.77 -7.36 18.99
N ALA A 368 20.21 -7.60 20.17
CA ALA A 368 20.69 -8.63 21.10
C ALA A 368 20.52 -10.06 20.56
N PHE A 369 19.60 -10.29 19.63
CA PHE A 369 19.39 -11.57 18.97
C PHE A 369 20.25 -11.75 17.71
N LEU A 370 20.22 -10.80 16.78
CA LEU A 370 20.84 -10.98 15.47
C LEU A 370 22.37 -10.92 15.51
N GLU A 371 22.98 -10.18 16.44
CA GLU A 371 24.44 -10.16 16.60
C GLU A 371 25.01 -11.58 16.88
N PRO A 372 24.53 -12.33 17.89
CA PRO A 372 24.88 -13.73 18.07
C PRO A 372 24.47 -14.64 16.91
N TYR A 373 23.29 -14.42 16.31
CA TYR A 373 22.82 -15.21 15.16
C TYR A 373 23.82 -15.15 14.00
N PHE A 374 24.31 -13.95 13.65
CA PHE A 374 25.35 -13.77 12.64
C PHE A 374 26.68 -14.41 13.03
N LYS A 375 27.08 -14.34 14.31
CA LYS A 375 28.32 -14.97 14.81
C LYS A 375 28.27 -16.49 14.69
N ALA A 376 27.10 -17.09 14.90
CA ALA A 376 26.88 -18.53 14.73
C ALA A 376 26.76 -18.97 13.26
N GLY A 377 26.88 -18.05 12.30
CA GLY A 377 26.86 -18.34 10.86
C GLY A 377 25.48 -18.24 10.20
N GLY A 378 24.48 -17.73 10.92
CA GLY A 378 23.17 -17.43 10.36
C GLY A 378 23.22 -16.31 9.33
N VAL A 379 22.32 -16.38 8.35
CA VAL A 379 22.21 -15.42 7.24
C VAL A 379 20.83 -14.76 7.27
N VAL A 380 20.78 -13.46 7.01
CA VAL A 380 19.51 -12.70 6.98
C VAL A 380 19.25 -12.18 5.57
N VAL A 381 18.05 -12.44 5.06
CA VAL A 381 17.49 -11.77 3.89
C VAL A 381 16.29 -10.94 4.35
N ALA A 382 16.21 -9.67 3.97
CA ALA A 382 15.14 -8.79 4.43
C ALA A 382 14.61 -7.92 3.31
N THR A 383 13.30 -7.62 3.33
CA THR A 383 12.67 -6.59 2.50
C THR A 383 12.26 -5.40 3.37
N SER A 384 12.35 -4.17 2.87
CA SER A 384 11.90 -2.97 3.57
C SER A 384 11.47 -1.87 2.61
N ASN A 385 10.72 -0.89 3.11
CA ASN A 385 10.43 0.34 2.38
C ASN A 385 11.43 1.47 2.72
N VAL A 386 12.35 1.23 3.66
CA VAL A 386 13.38 2.19 4.10
C VAL A 386 14.77 1.58 4.01
N ALA A 387 15.79 2.42 3.78
CA ALA A 387 17.18 1.97 3.78
C ALA A 387 17.61 1.46 5.17
N PRO A 388 18.66 0.61 5.27
CA PRO A 388 19.17 0.14 6.56
C PRO A 388 19.47 1.28 7.55
N ASP A 389 20.04 2.39 7.06
CA ASP A 389 20.37 3.56 7.90
C ASP A 389 19.10 4.22 8.49
N ASP A 390 17.97 4.07 7.80
CA ASP A 390 16.67 4.65 8.18
C ASP A 390 15.74 3.67 8.88
N LEU A 391 16.18 2.43 9.14
CA LEU A 391 15.40 1.37 9.78
C LEU A 391 14.84 1.79 11.16
N TYR A 392 15.51 2.73 11.84
CA TYR A 392 15.08 3.33 13.11
C TYR A 392 15.29 4.86 13.11
N ALA A 393 14.92 5.54 12.01
CA ALA A 393 15.30 6.92 11.76
C ALA A 393 14.84 7.93 12.84
N SER A 394 13.58 7.81 13.29
CA SER A 394 12.94 8.71 14.27
C SER A 394 12.88 8.10 15.68
N GLY A 395 13.73 7.11 15.94
CA GLY A 395 13.72 6.34 17.16
C GLY A 395 14.32 7.03 18.38
N VAL A 396 13.72 6.85 19.55
CA VAL A 396 14.29 7.28 20.83
C VAL A 396 15.61 6.54 21.08
N ASN A 397 16.68 7.24 21.43
CA ASN A 397 18.02 6.67 21.65
C ASN A 397 18.61 5.95 20.42
N ARG A 398 18.31 6.42 19.20
CA ARG A 398 18.82 5.89 17.92
C ARG A 398 20.32 5.59 17.93
N GLU A 399 21.14 6.42 18.58
CA GLU A 399 22.59 6.23 18.70
C GLU A 399 22.98 4.86 19.27
N THR A 400 22.18 4.32 20.20
CA THR A 400 22.43 2.99 20.80
C THR A 400 22.21 1.84 19.80
N PHE A 401 21.40 2.10 18.77
CA PHE A 401 21.05 1.15 17.71
C PHE A 401 21.97 1.25 16.48
N MET A 402 22.63 2.39 16.26
CA MET A 402 23.55 2.56 15.11
C MET A 402 24.65 1.49 15.00
N PRO A 403 25.28 1.00 16.09
CA PRO A 403 26.25 -0.10 15.99
C PRO A 403 25.66 -1.40 15.41
N PHE A 404 24.36 -1.62 15.61
CA PHE A 404 23.66 -2.75 15.00
C PHE A 404 23.41 -2.51 13.51
N ILE A 405 23.04 -1.29 13.09
CA ILE A 405 22.93 -0.92 11.68
C ILE A 405 24.24 -1.17 10.94
N ASP A 406 25.38 -0.80 11.53
CA ASP A 406 26.70 -1.10 10.97
C ASP A 406 26.95 -2.60 10.83
N THR A 407 26.49 -3.39 11.80
CA THR A 407 26.59 -4.85 11.76
C THR A 407 25.70 -5.43 10.66
N LEU A 408 24.48 -4.93 10.51
CA LEU A 408 23.56 -5.31 9.44
C LEU A 408 24.21 -5.03 8.09
N ARG A 409 24.73 -3.82 7.86
CA ARG A 409 25.43 -3.43 6.62
C ARG A 409 26.65 -4.27 6.29
N ARG A 410 27.42 -4.71 7.30
CA ARG A 410 28.55 -5.62 7.07
C ARG A 410 28.09 -7.03 6.71
N ARG A 411 26.93 -7.45 7.21
CA ARG A 411 26.40 -8.81 7.07
C ARG A 411 25.42 -8.96 5.91
N THR A 412 24.95 -7.88 5.31
CA THR A 412 24.10 -7.90 4.12
C THR A 412 24.73 -7.11 2.99
N VAL A 413 24.38 -7.49 1.76
CA VAL A 413 24.53 -6.65 0.58
C VAL A 413 23.20 -5.96 0.36
N THR A 414 23.21 -4.70 -0.08
CA THR A 414 21.98 -4.01 -0.47
C THR A 414 21.61 -4.34 -1.91
N GLY A 415 20.31 -4.43 -2.17
CA GLY A 415 19.72 -4.42 -3.51
C GLY A 415 18.50 -3.50 -3.50
N PHE A 416 18.11 -3.00 -4.68
CA PHE A 416 17.09 -1.97 -4.93
C PHE A 416 16.53 -1.22 -3.75
#